data_AF-A0AAD7VQF1-F1
#
_entry.id   AF-A0AAD7VQF1-F1
#
_cell.length_a   1.000
_cell.length_b   1.000
_cell.length_c   1.000
_cell.angle_alpha   90.00
_cell.angle_beta   90.00
_cell.angle_gamma   90.00
#
_symmetry.space_group_name_H-M   'P 1'
#
loop_
_entity.id
_entity.type
_entity.pdbx_description
1 polymer ?
#
loop_
_entity_poly.entity_id
_entity_poly.type
_entity_poly.pdbx_seq_one_letter_code
_entity_poly.pdbx_strand_id
1 'polypeptide(L)'
;MAWVDDEEASYQRALNFLEDNEPERRLDIRPVIPVAHALYGDAKYPRVDYSGADSRVTIYTIPTGLHGASAASLQTAISDSVRDALLRHNKQELLRRIIPIGESTISSLDDLGEGSTKTPDGGFWYNNSSTGRQELTLIIETGVSETYQQLRADVDVWLNRIHCRTVVFLWFKESPSFRNPTDADAYSVNDRPAFDHAMQQVQRDHSLGPYRYGDHDWCGTVAEAFIEVFNSDSDNEEPLRYLIAQNGLMVMQDHSLDTGLILGDLFTPDDEVGAAQAEPICLDMAFLQGAIESAARATATTRFNHFLITK
;
A
#
# COMPACT_ATOMS: atom_id res chain seq x y z
N MET A 1 2.31 -34.72 18.35
CA MET A 1 3.60 -34.13 18.78
C MET A 1 4.07 -33.11 17.75
N ALA A 2 4.35 -33.47 16.48
CA ALA A 2 4.78 -32.51 15.45
C ALA A 2 3.86 -31.28 15.22
N TRP A 3 2.55 -31.41 15.40
CA TRP A 3 1.58 -30.30 15.26
C TRP A 3 1.61 -29.31 16.42
N VAL A 4 1.97 -29.76 17.63
CA VAL A 4 2.05 -28.90 18.83
C VAL A 4 3.35 -28.12 18.85
N ASP A 5 4.43 -28.73 18.33
CA ASP A 5 5.74 -28.08 18.21
C ASP A 5 5.74 -26.95 17.16
N ASP A 6 4.92 -27.05 16.11
CA ASP A 6 4.78 -26.01 15.07
C ASP A 6 3.93 -24.82 15.54
N GLU A 7 2.92 -25.07 16.38
CA GLU A 7 2.07 -24.06 16.99
C GLU A 7 2.86 -23.16 17.97
N GLU A 8 3.64 -23.77 18.88
CA GLU A 8 4.50 -23.03 19.80
C GLU A 8 5.56 -22.21 19.05
N ALA A 9 6.13 -22.76 17.97
CA ALA A 9 7.06 -22.03 17.14
C ALA A 9 6.42 -20.84 16.41
N SER A 10 5.19 -21.00 15.88
CA SER A 10 4.41 -19.90 15.30
C SER A 10 4.08 -18.82 16.31
N TYR A 11 3.70 -19.20 17.53
CA TYR A 11 3.44 -18.28 18.62
C TYR A 11 4.69 -17.47 18.99
N GLN A 12 5.84 -18.14 19.21
CA GLN A 12 7.07 -17.45 19.56
C GLN A 12 7.56 -16.51 18.44
N ARG A 13 7.38 -16.90 17.17
CA ARG A 13 7.67 -16.00 16.03
C ARG A 13 6.80 -14.75 16.05
N ALA A 14 5.50 -14.89 16.31
CA ALA A 14 4.59 -13.76 16.40
C ALA A 14 4.96 -12.85 17.58
N LEU A 15 5.23 -13.42 18.76
CA LEU A 15 5.64 -12.66 19.94
C LEU A 15 6.92 -11.86 19.67
N ASN A 16 7.98 -12.50 19.16
CA ASN A 16 9.24 -11.81 18.85
C ASN A 16 9.03 -10.69 17.82
N PHE A 17 8.23 -10.93 16.79
CA PHE A 17 7.91 -9.93 15.77
C PHE A 17 7.20 -8.70 16.36
N LEU A 18 6.28 -8.94 17.28
CA LEU A 18 5.51 -7.93 17.98
C LEU A 18 6.33 -7.17 19.03
N GLU A 19 7.29 -7.84 19.67
CA GLU A 19 8.25 -7.22 20.60
C GLU A 19 9.28 -6.35 19.87
N ASP A 20 9.83 -6.82 18.75
CA ASP A 20 10.74 -6.05 17.91
C ASP A 20 10.07 -4.75 17.39
N ASN A 21 8.78 -4.87 17.01
CA ASN A 21 7.91 -3.80 16.49
C ASN A 21 8.58 -2.85 15.48
N GLU A 22 9.52 -3.36 14.69
CA GLU A 22 10.17 -2.58 13.63
C GLU A 22 9.11 -2.23 12.56
N PRO A 23 9.03 -0.95 12.13
CA PRO A 23 7.97 -0.49 11.23
C PRO A 23 8.05 -1.18 9.88
N GLU A 24 6.91 -1.22 9.17
CA GLU A 24 6.80 -1.76 7.81
C GLU A 24 7.36 -3.18 7.71
N ARG A 25 6.87 -4.06 8.57
CA ARG A 25 7.15 -5.49 8.51
C ARG A 25 5.85 -6.25 8.34
N ARG A 26 5.99 -7.39 7.65
CA ARG A 26 4.95 -8.39 7.47
C ARG A 26 5.41 -9.72 8.04
N LEU A 27 4.54 -10.38 8.78
CA LEU A 27 4.73 -11.76 9.21
C LEU A 27 3.53 -12.62 8.81
N ASP A 28 3.80 -13.62 7.99
CA ASP A 28 2.85 -14.65 7.59
C ASP A 28 3.02 -15.91 8.48
N ILE A 29 1.96 -16.36 9.15
CA ILE A 29 1.94 -17.60 9.97
C ILE A 29 0.72 -18.47 9.67
N ARG A 30 0.79 -19.76 9.99
CA ARG A 30 -0.30 -20.74 9.94
C ARG A 30 -0.37 -21.48 11.29
N PRO A 31 -1.57 -21.86 11.80
CA PRO A 31 -2.36 -21.19 12.88
C PRO A 31 -1.65 -21.15 14.27
N VAL A 32 -2.03 -20.34 15.30
CA VAL A 32 -3.36 -20.16 15.96
C VAL A 32 -3.68 -18.70 16.35
N ILE A 33 -4.92 -18.28 16.08
CA ILE A 33 -5.53 -16.99 16.47
C ILE A 33 -6.27 -17.21 17.81
N PRO A 34 -5.83 -16.58 18.93
CA PRO A 34 -6.43 -15.30 19.33
C PRO A 34 -5.50 -14.37 20.14
N VAL A 35 -4.21 -14.26 19.79
CA VAL A 35 -3.24 -13.51 20.63
C VAL A 35 -3.10 -12.06 20.20
N ALA A 36 -3.12 -11.78 18.89
CA ALA A 36 -2.82 -10.44 18.38
C ALA A 36 -3.83 -9.37 18.84
N HIS A 37 -5.13 -9.69 18.87
CA HIS A 37 -6.17 -8.76 19.34
C HIS A 37 -6.10 -8.53 20.87
N ALA A 38 -5.66 -9.55 21.63
CA ALA A 38 -5.54 -9.47 23.09
C ALA A 38 -4.33 -8.64 23.56
N LEU A 39 -3.28 -8.52 22.74
CA LEU A 39 -2.04 -7.82 23.10
C LEU A 39 -2.11 -6.29 22.92
N TYR A 40 -2.94 -5.78 22.00
CA TYR A 40 -2.88 -4.35 21.60
C TYR A 40 -4.20 -3.58 21.69
N GLY A 41 -5.32 -4.23 22.03
CA GLY A 41 -6.62 -3.56 22.20
C GLY A 41 -7.11 -2.87 20.92
N ASP A 42 -7.68 -1.66 21.04
CA ASP A 42 -8.23 -0.86 19.93
C ASP A 42 -7.15 -0.15 19.06
N ALA A 43 -5.87 -0.49 19.23
CA ALA A 43 -4.81 0.09 18.41
C ALA A 43 -4.93 -0.41 16.96
N LYS A 44 -4.88 0.52 15.99
CA LYS A 44 -4.93 0.21 14.55
C LYS A 44 -3.81 -0.72 14.10
N TYR A 45 -2.67 -0.68 14.80
CA TYR A 45 -1.53 -1.59 14.58
C TYR A 45 -1.09 -2.24 15.89
N PRO A 46 -0.56 -3.47 15.84
CA PRO A 46 -0.35 -4.31 14.65
C PRO A 46 -1.68 -4.72 13.99
N ARG A 47 -1.72 -4.68 12.65
CA ARG A 47 -2.91 -5.06 11.86
C ARG A 47 -2.85 -6.55 11.59
N VAL A 48 -4.01 -7.21 11.61
CA VAL A 48 -4.11 -8.64 11.34
C VAL A 48 -5.10 -8.90 10.21
N ASP A 49 -4.61 -9.51 9.14
CA ASP A 49 -5.45 -10.05 8.07
C ASP A 49 -5.48 -11.58 8.17
N TYR A 50 -6.55 -12.17 7.64
CA TYR A 50 -6.72 -13.61 7.57
C TYR A 50 -7.08 -14.01 6.15
N SER A 51 -6.42 -15.04 5.63
CA SER A 51 -6.77 -15.66 4.36
C SER A 51 -7.30 -17.06 4.60
N GLY A 52 -8.58 -17.26 4.31
CA GLY A 52 -9.23 -18.56 4.37
C GLY A 52 -8.73 -19.55 3.31
N ALA A 53 -8.17 -19.03 2.21
CA ALA A 53 -7.68 -19.84 1.08
C ALA A 53 -6.54 -20.78 1.49
N ASP A 54 -5.63 -20.30 2.35
CA ASP A 54 -4.48 -21.07 2.82
C ASP A 54 -4.34 -21.07 4.35
N SER A 55 -5.39 -20.65 5.06
CA SER A 55 -5.45 -20.55 6.53
C SER A 55 -4.29 -19.75 7.11
N ARG A 56 -3.91 -18.67 6.42
CA ARG A 56 -2.79 -17.79 6.79
C ARG A 56 -3.27 -16.60 7.59
N VAL A 57 -2.56 -16.31 8.67
CA VAL A 57 -2.65 -15.05 9.41
C VAL A 57 -1.50 -14.18 8.98
N THR A 58 -1.79 -12.94 8.63
CA THR A 58 -0.78 -11.95 8.29
C THR A 58 -0.79 -10.84 9.32
N ILE A 59 0.34 -10.59 9.96
CA ILE A 59 0.53 -9.51 10.93
C ILE A 59 1.36 -8.41 10.25
N TYR A 60 0.86 -7.17 10.29
CA TYR A 60 1.56 -5.99 9.78
C TYR A 60 1.89 -5.05 10.92
N THR A 61 3.13 -4.56 10.95
CA THR A 61 3.50 -3.41 11.79
C THR A 61 3.10 -2.10 11.11
N ILE A 62 3.30 -0.99 11.80
CA ILE A 62 2.92 0.35 11.31
C ILE A 62 3.65 0.63 9.97
N PRO A 63 2.94 0.96 8.88
CA PRO A 63 3.54 1.27 7.59
C PRO A 63 4.32 2.59 7.66
N THR A 64 5.30 2.74 6.77
CA THR A 64 6.03 4.01 6.64
C THR A 64 5.28 5.02 5.78
N GLY A 65 5.87 6.22 5.64
CA GLY A 65 5.37 7.23 4.72
C GLY A 65 5.35 6.71 3.27
N LEU A 66 6.35 5.94 2.84
CA LEU A 66 6.48 5.44 1.48
C LEU A 66 5.34 4.48 1.14
N HIS A 67 4.87 3.69 2.10
CA HIS A 67 3.69 2.87 1.95
C HIS A 67 2.42 3.72 1.95
N GLY A 68 2.08 4.34 3.08
CA GLY A 68 0.76 4.96 3.27
C GLY A 68 0.54 6.21 2.41
N ALA A 69 1.54 7.09 2.29
CA ALA A 69 1.40 8.32 1.51
C ALA A 69 1.38 8.04 0.00
N SER A 70 2.09 7.02 -0.47
CA SER A 70 2.06 6.64 -1.90
C SER A 70 0.71 6.03 -2.27
N ALA A 71 0.13 5.17 -1.43
CA ALA A 71 -1.22 4.64 -1.64
C ALA A 71 -2.27 5.77 -1.74
N ALA A 72 -2.25 6.70 -0.79
CA ALA A 72 -3.18 7.84 -0.77
C ALA A 72 -2.98 8.80 -1.95
N SER A 73 -1.73 9.01 -2.37
CA SER A 73 -1.41 9.85 -3.52
C SER A 73 -1.85 9.18 -4.82
N LEU A 74 -1.62 7.88 -4.98
CA LEU A 74 -2.12 7.13 -6.12
C LEU A 74 -3.66 7.16 -6.20
N GLN A 75 -4.35 7.01 -5.06
CA GLN A 75 -5.80 7.18 -4.99
C GLN A 75 -6.24 8.57 -5.43
N THR A 76 -5.52 9.61 -5.00
CA THR A 76 -5.81 11.00 -5.39
C THR A 76 -5.62 11.19 -6.90
N ALA A 77 -4.53 10.68 -7.48
CA ALA A 77 -4.27 10.76 -8.92
C ALA A 77 -5.35 10.06 -9.75
N ILE A 78 -5.79 8.87 -9.32
CA ILE A 78 -6.91 8.15 -9.97
C ILE A 78 -8.19 8.98 -9.86
N SER A 79 -8.53 9.48 -8.68
CA SER A 79 -9.73 10.29 -8.44
C SER A 79 -9.75 11.57 -9.30
N ASP A 80 -8.61 12.25 -9.42
CA ASP A 80 -8.47 13.45 -10.24
C ASP A 80 -8.66 13.14 -11.74
N SER A 81 -8.05 12.07 -12.24
CA SER A 81 -8.25 11.64 -13.63
C SER A 81 -9.70 11.23 -13.91
N VAL A 82 -10.35 10.53 -12.97
CA VAL A 82 -11.76 10.14 -13.08
C VAL A 82 -12.66 11.37 -13.12
N ARG A 83 -12.42 12.35 -12.25
CA ARG A 83 -13.13 13.64 -12.28
C ARG A 83 -12.98 14.33 -13.62
N ASP A 84 -11.77 14.42 -14.15
CA ASP A 84 -11.52 15.09 -15.41
C ASP A 84 -12.19 14.38 -16.59
N ALA A 85 -12.15 13.04 -16.62
CA ALA A 85 -12.89 12.24 -17.59
C ALA A 85 -14.40 12.50 -17.52
N LEU A 86 -15.01 12.39 -16.34
CA LEU A 86 -16.45 12.62 -16.17
C LEU A 86 -16.87 14.04 -16.56
N LEU A 87 -16.05 15.05 -16.26
CA LEU A 87 -16.30 16.44 -16.68
C LEU A 87 -16.32 16.58 -18.21
N ARG A 88 -15.36 15.96 -18.92
CA ARG A 88 -15.33 15.97 -20.41
C ARG A 88 -16.60 15.38 -21.01
N HIS A 89 -17.23 14.43 -20.33
CA HIS A 89 -18.45 13.76 -20.78
C HIS A 89 -19.75 14.34 -20.19
N ASN A 90 -19.69 15.42 -19.39
CA ASN A 90 -20.82 15.99 -18.67
C ASN A 90 -21.55 14.98 -17.75
N LYS A 91 -20.76 14.20 -17.01
CA LYS A 91 -21.20 13.11 -16.11
C LYS A 91 -20.73 13.30 -14.67
N GLN A 92 -20.43 14.54 -14.27
CA GLN A 92 -19.85 14.88 -12.97
C GLN A 92 -20.75 14.51 -11.78
N GLU A 93 -22.05 14.33 -11.97
CA GLU A 93 -22.97 13.83 -10.95
C GLU A 93 -22.60 12.44 -10.44
N LEU A 94 -21.96 11.62 -11.28
CA LEU A 94 -21.51 10.27 -10.93
C LEU A 94 -20.39 10.28 -9.87
N LEU A 95 -19.65 11.39 -9.73
CA LEU A 95 -18.61 11.52 -8.70
C LEU A 95 -19.14 11.32 -7.28
N ARG A 96 -20.40 11.68 -7.03
CA ARG A 96 -21.03 11.51 -5.71
C ARG A 96 -21.27 10.05 -5.34
N ARG A 97 -21.17 9.15 -6.31
CA ARG A 97 -21.36 7.70 -6.13
C ARG A 97 -20.03 6.99 -5.88
N ILE A 98 -18.91 7.62 -6.18
CA ILE A 98 -17.57 7.11 -5.88
C ILE A 98 -17.23 7.49 -4.44
N ILE A 99 -17.04 6.48 -3.60
CA ILE A 99 -16.68 6.66 -2.19
C ILE A 99 -15.24 6.19 -2.02
N PRO A 100 -14.30 7.09 -1.70
CA PRO A 100 -12.95 6.67 -1.39
C PRO A 100 -12.96 5.83 -0.10
N ILE A 101 -12.25 4.71 -0.15
CA ILE A 101 -12.00 3.87 1.02
C ILE A 101 -10.50 3.70 1.23
N GLY A 102 -10.13 3.21 2.39
CA GLY A 102 -8.77 2.89 2.73
C GLY A 102 -8.67 2.61 4.21
N GLU A 103 -7.45 2.41 4.64
CA GLU A 103 -7.16 1.90 5.96
C GLU A 103 -7.57 2.86 7.11
N SER A 104 -7.78 4.15 6.83
CA SER A 104 -8.26 5.12 7.82
C SER A 104 -9.79 5.27 7.84
N THR A 105 -10.51 4.71 6.87
CA THR A 105 -11.95 4.95 6.69
C THR A 105 -12.80 3.70 6.89
N ILE A 106 -12.23 2.51 6.77
CA ILE A 106 -12.95 1.24 6.93
C ILE A 106 -12.17 0.26 7.82
N SER A 107 -12.91 -0.61 8.50
CA SER A 107 -12.36 -1.83 9.12
C SER A 107 -12.12 -2.91 8.06
N SER A 108 -11.43 -3.98 8.44
CA SER A 108 -11.18 -5.13 7.55
C SER A 108 -12.47 -5.63 6.89
N LEU A 109 -12.38 -5.90 5.60
CA LEU A 109 -13.48 -6.39 4.76
C LEU A 109 -13.54 -7.91 4.84
N ASP A 110 -14.74 -8.42 5.11
CA ASP A 110 -15.14 -9.84 5.01
C ASP A 110 -16.50 -9.91 4.31
N ASP A 111 -16.56 -9.36 3.10
CA ASP A 111 -17.82 -9.00 2.44
C ASP A 111 -18.72 -10.21 2.15
N LEU A 112 -18.17 -11.43 2.18
CA LEU A 112 -18.90 -12.67 1.88
C LEU A 112 -18.84 -13.75 2.97
N GLY A 113 -18.09 -13.59 4.05
CA GLY A 113 -17.95 -14.64 5.06
C GLY A 113 -17.25 -15.90 4.54
N GLU A 114 -16.48 -15.80 3.45
CA GLU A 114 -15.60 -16.87 2.96
C GLU A 114 -14.38 -17.09 3.86
N GLY A 115 -14.35 -16.40 5.01
CA GLY A 115 -13.30 -16.51 6.01
C GLY A 115 -12.02 -15.86 5.53
N SER A 116 -12.07 -14.77 4.76
CA SER A 116 -10.89 -13.95 4.48
C SER A 116 -11.19 -12.51 4.89
N THR A 117 -10.35 -11.94 5.73
CA THR A 117 -10.45 -10.55 6.19
C THR A 117 -9.25 -9.78 5.69
N LYS A 118 -9.47 -8.67 4.97
CA LYS A 118 -8.36 -7.81 4.51
C LYS A 118 -8.73 -6.33 4.58
N THR A 119 -7.77 -5.48 4.92
CA THR A 119 -7.91 -4.02 4.90
C THR A 119 -7.12 -3.44 3.74
N PRO A 120 -7.71 -2.59 2.88
CA PRO A 120 -6.98 -1.99 1.78
C PRO A 120 -6.19 -0.77 2.21
N ASP A 121 -5.08 -0.52 1.52
CA ASP A 121 -4.33 0.73 1.71
C ASP A 121 -5.09 1.93 1.14
N GLY A 122 -5.78 1.73 0.01
CA GLY A 122 -6.71 2.68 -0.59
C GLY A 122 -7.68 1.99 -1.55
N GLY A 123 -8.66 2.73 -2.08
CA GLY A 123 -9.59 2.17 -3.06
C GLY A 123 -10.88 2.98 -3.23
N PHE A 124 -11.83 2.42 -3.96
CA PHE A 124 -13.12 3.03 -4.21
C PHE A 124 -14.25 2.02 -4.07
N TRP A 125 -15.25 2.39 -3.29
CA TRP A 125 -16.59 1.85 -3.43
C TRP A 125 -17.39 2.66 -4.44
N TYR A 126 -18.33 2.00 -5.07
CA TYR A 126 -19.31 2.62 -5.92
C TYR A 126 -20.73 2.36 -5.40
N ASN A 127 -21.50 3.43 -5.21
CA ASN A 127 -22.93 3.35 -4.89
C ASN A 127 -23.74 3.09 -6.15
N ASN A 128 -24.09 1.83 -6.38
CA ASN A 128 -24.92 1.42 -7.50
C ASN A 128 -26.39 1.83 -7.27
N SER A 129 -26.88 2.77 -8.08
CA SER A 129 -28.26 3.27 -7.95
C SER A 129 -29.33 2.26 -8.40
N SER A 130 -28.98 1.31 -9.29
CA SER A 130 -29.95 0.34 -9.79
C SER A 130 -30.21 -0.78 -8.76
N THR A 131 -29.18 -1.19 -8.03
CA THR A 131 -29.26 -2.24 -7.01
C THR A 131 -29.41 -1.69 -5.59
N GLY A 132 -29.06 -0.42 -5.37
CA GLY A 132 -28.99 0.21 -4.06
C GLY A 132 -27.84 -0.29 -3.18
N ARG A 133 -26.87 -1.03 -3.77
CA ARG A 133 -25.73 -1.62 -3.06
C ARG A 133 -24.45 -0.80 -3.25
N GLN A 134 -23.53 -0.96 -2.30
CA GLN A 134 -22.15 -0.52 -2.46
C GLN A 134 -21.36 -1.67 -3.07
N GLU A 135 -20.59 -1.38 -4.11
CA GLU A 135 -19.77 -2.37 -4.81
C GLU A 135 -18.31 -1.96 -4.75
N LEU A 136 -17.43 -2.92 -4.49
CA LEU A 136 -15.99 -2.69 -4.45
C LEU A 136 -15.38 -2.75 -5.83
N THR A 137 -15.17 -1.58 -6.43
CA THR A 137 -14.76 -1.46 -7.82
C THR A 137 -13.25 -1.43 -7.98
N LEU A 138 -12.54 -0.74 -7.09
CA LEU A 138 -11.09 -0.60 -7.18
C LEU A 138 -10.43 -0.68 -5.81
N ILE A 139 -9.33 -1.41 -5.72
CA ILE A 139 -8.44 -1.47 -4.55
C ILE A 139 -7.05 -1.01 -4.96
N ILE A 140 -6.36 -0.34 -4.04
CA ILE A 140 -4.96 0.05 -4.16
C ILE A 140 -4.20 -0.69 -3.07
N GLU A 141 -3.21 -1.47 -3.47
CA GLU A 141 -2.25 -2.10 -2.57
C GLU A 141 -0.87 -1.52 -2.83
N THR A 142 -0.20 -1.08 -1.78
CA THR A 142 1.20 -0.63 -1.84
C THR A 142 2.07 -1.58 -1.05
N GLY A 143 3.23 -1.94 -1.58
CA GLY A 143 4.21 -2.73 -0.84
C GLY A 143 5.61 -2.16 -0.93
N VAL A 144 6.33 -2.20 0.19
CA VAL A 144 7.69 -1.62 0.32
C VAL A 144 8.67 -2.65 0.87
N SER A 145 8.31 -3.31 1.97
CA SER A 145 9.13 -4.37 2.57
C SER A 145 8.64 -5.76 2.20
N GLU A 146 7.42 -5.85 1.68
CA GLU A 146 6.84 -7.08 1.21
C GLU A 146 7.45 -7.53 -0.12
N THR A 147 7.64 -8.84 -0.24
CA THR A 147 8.04 -9.42 -1.52
C THR A 147 6.91 -9.29 -2.53
N TYR A 148 7.28 -9.18 -3.80
CA TYR A 148 6.32 -9.18 -4.91
C TYR A 148 5.33 -10.38 -4.84
N GLN A 149 5.81 -11.56 -4.44
CA GLN A 149 4.97 -12.75 -4.32
C GLN A 149 3.92 -12.64 -3.21
N GLN A 150 4.26 -12.02 -2.08
CA GLN A 150 3.29 -11.79 -0.99
C GLN A 150 2.18 -10.86 -1.44
N LEU A 151 2.52 -9.78 -2.15
CA LEU A 151 1.53 -8.82 -2.64
C LEU A 151 0.68 -9.41 -3.78
N ARG A 152 1.25 -10.26 -4.65
CA ARG A 152 0.46 -11.02 -5.63
C ARG A 152 -0.54 -11.96 -4.99
N ALA A 153 -0.20 -12.59 -3.86
CA ALA A 153 -1.15 -13.39 -3.09
C ALA A 153 -2.27 -12.52 -2.49
N ASP A 154 -1.97 -11.29 -2.11
CA ASP A 154 -2.95 -10.34 -1.62
C ASP A 154 -3.90 -9.85 -2.74
N VAL A 155 -3.37 -9.61 -3.95
CA VAL A 155 -4.18 -9.34 -5.16
C VAL A 155 -5.16 -10.49 -5.43
N ASP A 156 -4.72 -11.74 -5.30
CA ASP A 156 -5.58 -12.91 -5.47
C ASP A 156 -6.74 -12.93 -4.47
N VAL A 157 -6.48 -12.61 -3.20
CA VAL A 157 -7.54 -12.50 -2.18
C VAL A 157 -8.54 -11.41 -2.55
N TRP A 158 -8.08 -10.23 -2.99
CA TRP A 158 -8.98 -9.15 -3.40
C TRP A 158 -9.90 -9.54 -4.54
N LEU A 159 -9.35 -10.12 -5.61
CA LEU A 159 -10.12 -10.44 -6.82
C LEU A 159 -11.00 -11.68 -6.63
N ASN A 160 -10.47 -12.72 -5.98
CA ASN A 160 -11.11 -14.05 -5.99
C ASN A 160 -11.86 -14.40 -4.70
N ARG A 161 -11.67 -13.66 -3.60
CA ARG A 161 -12.35 -13.91 -2.30
C ARG A 161 -13.20 -12.75 -1.85
N ILE A 162 -12.69 -11.53 -2.01
CA ILE A 162 -13.42 -10.31 -1.65
C ILE A 162 -14.22 -9.79 -2.87
N HIS A 163 -13.93 -10.29 -4.07
CA HIS A 163 -14.60 -9.93 -5.32
C HIS A 163 -14.53 -8.45 -5.64
N CYS A 164 -13.37 -7.84 -5.36
CA CYS A 164 -13.03 -6.58 -5.98
C CYS A 164 -12.89 -6.76 -7.49
N ARG A 165 -13.35 -5.78 -8.26
CA ARG A 165 -13.24 -5.82 -9.71
C ARG A 165 -11.81 -5.54 -10.20
N THR A 166 -11.16 -4.53 -9.64
CA THR A 166 -9.85 -4.08 -10.10
C THR A 166 -8.90 -3.84 -8.93
N VAL A 167 -7.66 -4.33 -9.04
CA VAL A 167 -6.60 -4.03 -8.07
C VAL A 167 -5.49 -3.28 -8.79
N VAL A 168 -5.17 -2.09 -8.30
CA VAL A 168 -3.98 -1.33 -8.69
C VAL A 168 -2.89 -1.61 -7.67
N PHE A 169 -1.77 -2.10 -8.15
CA PHE A 169 -0.66 -2.51 -7.32
C PHE A 169 0.53 -1.57 -7.52
N LEU A 170 1.03 -1.01 -6.43
CA LEU A 170 2.22 -0.15 -6.41
C LEU A 170 3.31 -0.80 -5.56
N TRP A 171 4.43 -1.14 -6.18
CA TRP A 171 5.53 -1.80 -5.48
C TRP A 171 6.78 -0.95 -5.42
N PHE A 172 7.46 -0.97 -4.28
CA PHE A 172 8.76 -0.38 -4.07
C PHE A 172 9.75 -1.45 -3.59
N LYS A 173 10.97 -1.38 -4.11
CA LYS A 173 12.11 -2.15 -3.63
C LYS A 173 13.12 -1.22 -2.99
N GLU A 174 13.16 -1.20 -1.67
CA GLU A 174 14.19 -0.48 -0.93
C GLU A 174 15.51 -1.28 -0.90
N SER A 175 16.64 -0.63 -1.18
CA SER A 175 17.97 -1.22 -1.11
C SER A 175 19.03 -0.26 -0.53
N PRO A 176 19.72 -0.64 0.56
CA PRO A 176 19.45 -1.80 1.40
C PRO A 176 18.08 -1.69 2.08
N SER A 177 17.46 -2.82 2.42
CA SER A 177 16.27 -2.81 3.26
C SER A 177 16.61 -2.23 4.62
N PHE A 178 15.72 -1.41 5.17
CA PHE A 178 15.92 -0.79 6.47
C PHE A 178 16.11 -1.83 7.58
N ARG A 179 16.96 -1.46 8.54
CA ARG A 179 17.13 -2.14 9.82
C ARG A 179 17.42 -1.09 10.87
N ASN A 180 16.86 -1.22 12.07
CA ASN A 180 17.25 -0.34 13.17
C ASN A 180 18.76 -0.39 13.47
N PRO A 181 19.37 0.72 13.94
CA PRO A 181 20.72 0.71 14.48
C PRO A 181 20.88 -0.32 15.61
N THR A 182 22.02 -1.02 15.64
CA THR A 182 22.31 -2.03 16.69
C THR A 182 22.70 -1.40 18.02
N ASP A 183 23.28 -0.20 17.98
CA ASP A 183 23.64 0.57 19.17
C ASP A 183 22.46 1.48 19.53
N ALA A 184 21.77 1.15 20.62
CA ALA A 184 20.64 1.91 21.12
C ALA A 184 21.00 3.37 21.45
N ASP A 185 22.28 3.67 21.75
CA ASP A 185 22.74 5.02 22.13
C ASP A 185 23.38 5.81 20.99
N ALA A 186 23.39 5.27 19.76
CA ALA A 186 24.05 5.88 18.60
C ALA A 186 23.53 7.30 18.25
N TYR A 187 22.28 7.61 18.60
CA TYR A 187 21.63 8.89 18.26
C TYR A 187 20.84 9.46 19.44
N SER A 188 20.66 10.77 19.47
CA SER A 188 19.98 11.53 20.52
C SER A 188 18.87 12.40 19.95
N VAL A 189 17.91 12.80 20.79
CA VAL A 189 16.90 13.81 20.44
C VAL A 189 17.54 15.13 19.99
N ASN A 190 18.75 15.44 20.49
CA ASN A 190 19.50 16.63 20.10
C ASN A 190 20.02 16.58 18.65
N ASP A 191 20.05 15.41 18.01
CA ASP A 191 20.47 15.25 16.62
C ASP A 191 19.41 15.66 15.61
N ARG A 192 18.14 15.83 16.03
CA ARG A 192 17.00 16.14 15.14
C ARG A 192 17.27 17.29 14.16
N PRO A 193 17.82 18.46 14.57
CA PRO A 193 18.07 19.55 13.63
C PRO A 193 19.10 19.20 12.55
N ALA A 194 20.15 18.44 12.92
CA ALA A 194 21.18 18.01 11.97
C ALA A 194 20.64 16.91 11.03
N PHE A 195 19.84 15.99 11.57
CA PHE A 195 19.12 14.98 10.80
C PHE A 195 18.20 15.63 9.75
N ASP A 196 17.33 16.55 10.15
CA ASP A 196 16.38 17.22 9.25
C ASP A 196 17.11 17.97 8.12
N HIS A 197 18.24 18.62 8.44
CA HIS A 197 19.08 19.26 7.44
C HIS A 197 19.68 18.25 6.45
N ALA A 198 20.16 17.09 6.92
CA ALA A 198 20.69 16.03 6.06
C ALA A 198 19.61 15.48 5.11
N MET A 199 18.39 15.25 5.61
CA MET A 199 17.26 14.76 4.80
C MET A 199 16.88 15.76 3.69
N GLN A 200 16.93 17.06 3.98
CA GLN A 200 16.67 18.11 2.99
C GLN A 200 17.76 18.19 1.90
N GLN A 201 19.01 17.88 2.24
CA GLN A 201 20.10 17.85 1.25
C GLN A 201 19.92 16.67 0.30
N VAL A 202 19.70 15.46 0.82
CA VAL A 202 19.50 14.26 -0.01
C VAL A 202 18.34 14.44 -0.98
N GLN A 203 17.22 15.02 -0.53
CA GLN A 203 16.06 15.22 -1.39
C GLN A 203 16.36 16.04 -2.66
N ARG A 204 17.37 16.91 -2.63
CA ARG A 204 17.74 17.74 -3.80
C ARG A 204 18.58 16.99 -4.83
N ASP A 205 19.42 16.06 -4.37
CA ASP A 205 20.44 15.41 -5.20
C ASP A 205 20.02 13.99 -5.61
N HIS A 206 19.31 13.29 -4.72
CA HIS A 206 18.86 11.90 -4.85
C HIS A 206 17.50 11.72 -4.17
N SER A 207 16.45 12.20 -4.82
CA SER A 207 15.09 12.34 -4.24
C SER A 207 14.42 11.03 -3.83
N LEU A 208 14.95 9.89 -4.27
CA LEU A 208 14.50 8.54 -3.87
C LEU A 208 15.57 7.77 -3.08
N GLY A 209 16.41 8.49 -2.35
CA GLY A 209 17.41 7.96 -1.44
C GLY A 209 18.75 7.62 -2.10
N PRO A 210 19.76 7.24 -1.28
CA PRO A 210 19.61 6.87 0.13
C PRO A 210 19.59 8.10 1.06
N TYR A 211 18.68 8.09 2.02
CA TYR A 211 18.55 9.07 3.08
C TYR A 211 19.42 8.68 4.27
N ARG A 212 20.63 9.26 4.33
CA ARG A 212 21.67 8.92 5.31
C ARG A 212 21.83 9.97 6.40
N TYR A 213 22.08 9.53 7.63
CA TYR A 213 22.53 10.39 8.72
C TYR A 213 23.46 9.63 9.67
N GLY A 214 24.65 10.19 9.91
CA GLY A 214 25.76 9.45 10.52
C GLY A 214 26.16 8.26 9.64
N ASP A 215 26.35 7.10 10.26
CA ASP A 215 26.72 5.85 9.58
C ASP A 215 25.51 4.95 9.28
N HIS A 216 24.30 5.53 9.14
CA HIS A 216 23.05 4.78 9.01
C HIS A 216 22.14 5.26 7.86
N ASP A 217 21.51 4.28 7.20
CA ASP A 217 20.56 4.47 6.09
C ASP A 217 19.14 4.42 6.66
N TRP A 218 18.55 5.59 6.92
CA TRP A 218 17.20 5.71 7.47
C TRP A 218 16.11 5.45 6.43
N CYS A 219 16.46 5.63 5.15
CA CYS A 219 15.76 5.04 4.03
C CYS A 219 16.80 4.72 2.94
N GLY A 220 16.85 3.47 2.51
CA GLY A 220 17.67 3.03 1.39
C GLY A 220 17.23 3.68 0.08
N THR A 221 17.95 3.35 -0.99
CA THR A 221 17.56 3.79 -2.33
C THR A 221 16.34 3.00 -2.79
N VAL A 222 15.36 3.65 -3.40
CA VAL A 222 14.32 2.96 -4.18
C VAL A 222 14.99 2.37 -5.43
N ALA A 223 15.42 1.11 -5.33
CA ALA A 223 16.13 0.41 -6.38
C ALA A 223 15.22 0.10 -7.57
N GLU A 224 13.94 -0.14 -7.31
CA GLU A 224 12.91 -0.40 -8.30
C GLU A 224 11.57 0.04 -7.74
N ALA A 225 10.73 0.64 -8.58
CA ALA A 225 9.32 0.80 -8.27
C ALA A 225 8.49 0.70 -9.54
N PHE A 226 7.32 0.08 -9.46
CA PHE A 226 6.42 -0.09 -10.60
C PHE A 226 4.94 -0.13 -10.19
N ILE A 227 4.07 0.11 -11.17
CA ILE A 227 2.63 -0.06 -11.07
C ILE A 227 2.20 -1.24 -11.96
N GLU A 228 1.25 -2.04 -11.46
CA GLU A 228 0.53 -3.07 -12.22
C GLU A 228 -0.97 -2.90 -11.97
N VAL A 229 -1.79 -3.29 -12.95
CA VAL A 229 -3.26 -3.27 -12.83
C VAL A 229 -3.79 -4.67 -13.10
N PHE A 230 -4.65 -5.16 -12.22
CA PHE A 230 -5.28 -6.46 -12.30
C PHE A 230 -6.80 -6.29 -12.37
N ASN A 231 -7.45 -7.02 -13.27
CA ASN A 231 -8.90 -6.96 -13.45
C ASN A 231 -9.49 -8.37 -13.36
N SER A 232 -10.61 -8.52 -12.64
CA SER A 232 -11.36 -9.77 -12.51
C SER A 232 -11.87 -10.32 -13.85
N ASP A 233 -12.09 -9.43 -14.82
CA ASP A 233 -12.65 -9.75 -16.14
C ASP A 233 -11.56 -10.14 -17.17
N SER A 234 -10.27 -10.02 -16.80
CA SER A 234 -9.15 -10.37 -17.67
C SER A 234 -8.77 -11.86 -17.50
N ASP A 235 -8.73 -12.60 -18.61
CA ASP A 235 -8.43 -14.04 -18.64
C ASP A 235 -6.97 -14.34 -18.25
N ASN A 236 -6.63 -14.33 -16.96
CA ASN A 236 -5.32 -14.76 -16.40
C ASN A 236 -4.07 -14.25 -17.14
N GLU A 237 -4.17 -13.14 -17.89
CA GLU A 237 -3.02 -12.54 -18.55
C GLU A 237 -2.13 -11.90 -17.48
N GLU A 238 -0.81 -12.04 -17.63
CA GLU A 238 0.12 -11.33 -16.75
C GLU A 238 -0.11 -9.82 -16.91
N PRO A 239 -0.19 -9.07 -15.80
CA PRO A 239 -0.44 -7.64 -15.86
C PRO A 239 0.70 -6.94 -16.61
N LEU A 240 0.37 -5.84 -17.29
CA LEU A 240 1.40 -4.94 -17.78
C LEU A 240 2.08 -4.24 -16.59
N ARG A 241 3.41 -4.24 -16.61
CA ARG A 241 4.24 -3.58 -15.60
C ARG A 241 4.71 -2.21 -16.10
N TYR A 242 4.37 -1.18 -15.35
CA TYR A 242 4.76 0.20 -15.61
C TYR A 242 5.85 0.61 -14.62
N LEU A 243 7.11 0.55 -15.06
CA LEU A 243 8.26 0.96 -14.24
C LEU A 243 8.21 2.47 -14.00
N ILE A 244 8.16 2.89 -12.74
CA ILE A 244 8.09 4.31 -12.34
C ILE A 244 9.44 4.85 -11.85
N ALA A 245 10.24 4.01 -11.17
CA ALA A 245 11.57 4.38 -10.70
C ALA A 245 12.55 3.20 -10.78
N GLN A 246 13.82 3.51 -10.97
CA GLN A 246 14.92 2.56 -10.97
C GLN A 246 16.21 3.21 -10.48
N ASN A 247 16.94 2.53 -9.59
CA ASN A 247 18.22 2.99 -9.03
C ASN A 247 18.16 4.43 -8.45
N GLY A 248 17.07 4.76 -7.76
CA GLY A 248 16.87 6.07 -7.15
C GLY A 248 16.46 7.18 -8.11
N LEU A 249 16.13 6.85 -9.37
CA LEU A 249 15.74 7.80 -10.40
C LEU A 249 14.35 7.46 -10.94
N MET A 250 13.52 8.49 -11.16
CA MET A 250 12.29 8.32 -11.93
C MET A 250 12.64 8.00 -13.38
N VAL A 251 11.99 6.98 -13.96
CA VAL A 251 12.28 6.53 -15.34
C VAL A 251 11.24 6.99 -16.36
N MET A 252 10.05 7.36 -15.90
CA MET A 252 8.95 7.85 -16.74
C MET A 252 9.20 9.31 -17.13
N GLN A 253 9.30 9.59 -18.43
CA GLN A 253 9.55 10.94 -18.96
C GLN A 253 8.28 11.68 -19.39
N ASP A 254 7.18 10.95 -19.57
CA ASP A 254 5.89 11.54 -19.96
C ASP A 254 5.20 12.16 -18.75
N HIS A 255 4.48 13.27 -19.00
CA HIS A 255 3.70 13.96 -17.96
C HIS A 255 2.50 13.15 -17.46
N SER A 256 2.14 12.08 -18.17
CA SER A 256 0.99 11.26 -17.86
C SER A 256 1.28 9.79 -18.12
N LEU A 257 0.73 8.92 -17.26
CA LEU A 257 0.86 7.47 -17.36
C LEU A 257 -0.51 6.82 -17.52
N ASP A 258 -0.74 6.17 -18.66
CA ASP A 258 -1.85 5.26 -18.87
C ASP A 258 -1.45 3.87 -18.36
N THR A 259 -2.09 3.41 -17.29
CA THR A 259 -1.82 2.10 -16.68
C THR A 259 -2.69 0.99 -17.26
N GLY A 260 -3.50 1.28 -18.27
CA GLY A 260 -4.54 0.39 -18.78
C GLY A 260 -5.83 0.40 -17.93
N LEU A 261 -5.86 1.18 -16.84
CA LEU A 261 -7.07 1.43 -16.08
C LEU A 261 -8.02 2.31 -16.92
N ILE A 262 -9.28 1.93 -17.02
CA ILE A 262 -10.30 2.70 -17.74
C ILE A 262 -11.39 3.18 -16.78
N LEU A 263 -12.12 4.22 -17.19
CA LEU A 263 -13.22 4.75 -16.40
C LEU A 263 -14.21 3.65 -16.01
N GLY A 264 -14.51 2.74 -16.94
CA GLY A 264 -15.39 1.60 -16.75
C GLY A 264 -15.01 0.64 -15.63
N ASP A 265 -13.77 0.65 -15.14
CA ASP A 265 -13.33 -0.19 -14.01
C ASP A 265 -13.84 0.32 -12.66
N LEU A 266 -14.20 1.61 -12.56
CA LEU A 266 -14.74 2.22 -11.34
C LEU A 266 -16.27 2.21 -11.27
N PHE A 267 -16.96 1.80 -12.34
CA PHE A 267 -18.41 1.81 -12.45
C PHE A 267 -18.96 0.44 -12.78
N THR A 268 -20.24 0.22 -12.52
CA THR A 268 -20.88 -1.05 -12.88
C THR A 268 -21.33 -1.02 -14.35
N PRO A 269 -21.43 -2.17 -15.03
CA PRO A 269 -21.84 -2.21 -16.45
C PRO A 269 -23.20 -1.56 -16.75
N ASP A 270 -24.09 -1.50 -15.76
CA ASP A 270 -25.44 -0.96 -15.88
C ASP A 270 -25.53 0.58 -15.70
N ASP A 271 -24.40 1.26 -15.50
CA ASP A 271 -24.36 2.69 -15.22
C ASP A 271 -24.39 3.59 -16.47
N GLU A 272 -24.78 4.85 -16.24
CA GLU A 272 -24.90 5.88 -17.27
C GLU A 272 -23.55 6.44 -17.78
N VAL A 273 -22.43 5.76 -17.52
CA VAL A 273 -21.10 6.14 -18.02
C VAL A 273 -21.09 6.10 -19.55
N GLY A 274 -21.79 5.12 -20.14
CA GLY A 274 -22.03 5.03 -21.58
C GLY A 274 -20.74 5.07 -22.39
N ALA A 275 -20.66 5.97 -23.36
CA ALA A 275 -19.50 6.08 -24.25
C ALA A 275 -18.17 6.42 -23.54
N ALA A 276 -18.22 6.96 -22.31
CA ALA A 276 -17.03 7.28 -21.52
C ALA A 276 -16.38 6.04 -20.88
N GLN A 277 -17.02 4.87 -20.95
CA GLN A 277 -16.57 3.67 -20.22
C GLN A 277 -15.16 3.23 -20.63
N ALA A 278 -14.79 3.41 -21.89
CA ALA A 278 -13.48 3.06 -22.42
C ALA A 278 -12.44 4.19 -22.31
N GLU A 279 -12.79 5.34 -21.70
CA GLU A 279 -11.85 6.46 -21.51
C GLU A 279 -10.72 6.01 -20.57
N PRO A 280 -9.44 6.15 -20.96
CA PRO A 280 -8.32 5.81 -20.09
C PRO A 280 -8.25 6.72 -18.86
N ILE A 281 -7.83 6.14 -17.75
CA ILE A 281 -7.43 6.87 -16.55
C ILE A 281 -5.92 7.06 -16.61
N CYS A 282 -5.52 8.32 -16.80
CA CYS A 282 -4.12 8.68 -16.95
C CYS A 282 -3.63 9.41 -15.69
N LEU A 283 -2.59 8.86 -15.06
CA LEU A 283 -2.04 9.38 -13.81
C LEU A 283 -1.11 10.56 -14.11
N ASP A 284 -1.23 11.65 -13.35
CA ASP A 284 -0.29 12.77 -13.40
C ASP A 284 1.05 12.35 -12.79
N MET A 285 2.08 12.22 -13.63
CA MET A 285 3.39 11.74 -13.21
C MET A 285 4.17 12.77 -12.40
N ALA A 286 3.95 14.07 -12.60
CA ALA A 286 4.61 15.10 -11.80
C ALA A 286 4.06 15.10 -10.37
N PHE A 287 2.74 14.92 -10.22
CA PHE A 287 2.10 14.75 -8.92
C PHE A 287 2.59 13.48 -8.21
N LEU A 288 2.56 12.32 -8.90
CA LEU A 288 3.03 11.06 -8.32
C LEU A 288 4.51 11.11 -7.94
N GLN A 289 5.37 11.68 -8.78
CA GLN A 289 6.78 11.88 -8.46
C GLN A 289 6.94 12.68 -7.17
N GLY A 290 6.34 13.87 -7.09
CA GLY A 290 6.45 14.72 -5.91
C GLY A 290 5.93 14.04 -4.63
N ALA A 291 4.87 13.25 -4.77
CA ALA A 291 4.33 12.45 -3.67
C ALA A 291 5.32 11.38 -3.19
N ILE A 292 5.87 10.56 -4.10
CA ILE A 292 6.79 9.47 -3.77
C ILE A 292 8.09 10.01 -3.18
N GLU A 293 8.67 11.07 -3.76
CA GLU A 293 9.88 11.71 -3.23
C GLU A 293 9.66 12.27 -1.82
N SER A 294 8.50 12.90 -1.58
CA SER A 294 8.12 13.36 -0.24
C SER A 294 7.93 12.19 0.73
N ALA A 295 7.36 11.09 0.26
CA ALA A 295 7.09 9.89 1.04
C ALA A 295 8.37 9.13 1.44
N ALA A 296 9.36 9.05 0.55
CA ALA A 296 10.68 8.48 0.84
C ALA A 296 11.40 9.27 1.95
N ARG A 297 11.39 10.60 1.88
CA ARG A 297 11.91 11.47 2.95
C ARG A 297 11.15 11.29 4.26
N ALA A 298 9.81 11.30 4.20
CA ALA A 298 8.98 11.12 5.39
C ALA A 298 9.23 9.78 6.08
N THR A 299 9.52 8.74 5.29
CA THR A 299 9.91 7.42 5.80
C THR A 299 11.18 7.47 6.63
N ALA A 300 12.24 8.11 6.10
CA ALA A 300 13.48 8.30 6.84
C ALA A 300 13.24 9.06 8.16
N THR A 301 12.47 10.15 8.12
CA THR A 301 12.13 10.93 9.32
C THR A 301 11.33 10.12 10.34
N THR A 302 10.34 9.35 9.90
CA THR A 302 9.51 8.52 10.79
C THR A 302 10.34 7.43 11.45
N ARG A 303 11.21 6.74 10.70
CA ARG A 303 12.11 5.71 11.24
C ARG A 303 13.09 6.28 12.27
N PHE A 304 13.68 7.45 11.99
CA PHE A 304 14.53 8.16 12.95
C PHE A 304 13.78 8.52 14.24
N ASN A 305 12.59 9.09 14.09
CA ASN A 305 11.76 9.47 15.23
C ASN A 305 11.34 8.25 16.06
N HIS A 306 10.97 7.15 15.40
CA HIS A 306 10.59 5.91 16.05
C HIS A 306 11.76 5.35 16.86
N PHE A 307 12.96 5.25 16.27
CA PHE A 307 14.17 4.82 16.97
C PHE A 307 14.47 5.65 18.22
N LEU A 308 14.25 6.97 18.18
CA LEU A 308 14.45 7.83 19.34
C LEU A 308 13.42 7.63 20.46
N ILE A 309 12.21 7.14 20.14
CA ILE A 309 11.11 6.93 21.09
C ILE A 309 11.17 5.53 21.71
N THR A 310 11.63 4.53 20.96
CA THR A 310 11.68 3.13 21.40
C THR A 310 12.96 2.73 22.13
N LYS A 311 13.86 3.69 22.38
CA LYS A 311 14.93 3.57 23.38
C LYS A 311 14.35 3.44 24.79
#